data_AF-A0A969F670-F1
#
_entry.id   AF-A0A969F670-F1
#
_cell.length_a   1.000
_cell.length_b   1.000
_cell.length_c   1.000
_cell.angle_alpha   90.00
_cell.angle_beta   90.00
_cell.angle_gamma   90.00
#
_symmetry.space_group_name_H-M   'P 1'
#
loop_
_entity.id
_entity.type
_entity.pdbx_description
1 polymer ?
#
loop_
_entity_poly.entity_id
_entity_poly.type
_entity_poly.pdbx_seq_one_letter_code
_entity_poly.pdbx_strand_id
1 'polypeptide(L)'
;MLISWQNVARQIAARYKKYGAEVSYEIWNEGDLENNPASVYVPPAQFAVVLKKVAEAIRAESPQSPLIFGGLATGPNKGIPYLKACKQALNGPWPVDAIGIHPYGRWGTKAPFDWGQLFGTLGQAFSEYEKELPGLKFWITEIGVAADGEIGPQYYNDIAMYVQ
;
A
#
# COMPACT_ATOMS: atom_id res chain seq x y z
N MET A 1 -7.34 -10.34 20.90
CA MET A 1 -7.13 -10.38 19.44
C MET A 1 -5.86 -9.65 18.98
N LEU A 2 -5.49 -8.47 19.50
CA LEU A 2 -4.23 -7.78 19.10
C LEU A 2 -2.94 -8.56 19.40
N ILE A 3 -2.91 -9.37 20.46
CA ILE A 3 -1.75 -10.19 20.83
C ILE A 3 -1.47 -11.29 19.79
N SER A 4 -2.47 -11.79 19.05
CA SER A 4 -2.25 -12.83 18.05
C SER A 4 -1.55 -12.30 16.81
N TRP A 5 -1.94 -11.12 16.31
CA TRP A 5 -1.34 -10.52 15.11
C TRP A 5 0.14 -10.18 15.30
N GLN A 6 0.49 -9.59 16.45
CA GLN A 6 1.86 -9.29 16.80
C GLN A 6 2.74 -10.56 16.85
N ASN A 7 2.21 -11.63 17.44
CA ASN A 7 2.93 -12.90 17.55
C ASN A 7 3.13 -13.58 16.19
N VAL A 8 2.10 -13.57 15.34
CA VAL A 8 2.20 -14.12 13.97
C VAL A 8 3.23 -13.33 13.16
N ALA A 9 3.17 -12.00 13.18
CA ALA A 9 4.14 -11.16 12.48
C ALA A 9 5.58 -11.41 12.96
N ARG A 10 5.78 -11.55 14.28
CA ARG A 10 7.09 -11.91 14.85
C ARG A 10 7.57 -13.26 14.34
N GLN A 11 6.71 -14.29 14.33
CA GLN A 11 7.07 -15.63 13.87
C GLN A 11 7.45 -15.64 12.38
N ILE A 12 6.69 -14.91 11.55
CA ILE A 12 7.01 -14.73 10.12
C ILE A 12 8.36 -14.02 9.98
N ALA A 13 8.57 -12.90 10.67
CA ALA A 13 9.84 -12.16 10.60
C ALA A 13 11.03 -13.03 11.05
N ALA A 14 10.90 -13.74 12.16
CA ALA A 14 11.93 -14.66 12.66
C ALA A 14 12.25 -15.78 11.67
N ARG A 15 11.24 -16.28 10.93
CA ARG A 15 11.40 -17.33 9.92
C ARG A 15 12.23 -16.85 8.72
N TYR A 16 12.05 -15.60 8.31
CA TYR A 16 12.68 -15.03 7.11
C TYR A 16 13.89 -14.12 7.41
N LYS A 17 14.27 -13.92 8.68
CA LYS A 17 15.37 -13.02 9.08
C LYS A 17 16.69 -13.21 8.34
N LYS A 18 16.98 -14.44 7.89
CA LYS A 18 18.21 -14.76 7.16
C LYS A 18 18.34 -14.04 5.81
N TYR A 19 17.22 -13.56 5.25
CA TYR A 19 17.19 -12.81 4.00
C TYR A 19 17.39 -11.30 4.22
N GLY A 20 17.32 -10.82 5.47
CA GLY A 20 17.58 -9.42 5.81
C GLY A 20 16.81 -8.43 4.94
N ALA A 21 17.52 -7.53 4.28
CA ALA A 21 16.96 -6.49 3.42
C ALA A 21 16.33 -7.02 2.10
N GLU A 22 16.54 -8.29 1.73
CA GLU A 22 15.93 -8.91 0.55
C GLU A 22 14.45 -9.27 0.74
N VAL A 23 13.96 -9.20 1.98
CA VAL A 23 12.54 -9.38 2.33
C VAL A 23 12.01 -8.08 2.88
N SER A 24 10.90 -7.61 2.32
CA SER A 24 10.08 -6.52 2.85
C SER A 24 8.80 -7.04 3.47
N TYR A 25 8.23 -6.27 4.40
CA TYR A 25 6.93 -6.59 4.99
C TYR A 25 6.00 -5.40 4.81
N GLU A 26 4.87 -5.66 4.16
CA GLU A 26 3.75 -4.73 4.10
C GLU A 26 2.81 -4.99 5.27
N ILE A 27 2.53 -3.95 6.05
CA ILE A 27 1.56 -4.01 7.12
C ILE A 27 0.26 -3.44 6.59
N TRP A 28 -0.57 -4.42 6.23
CA TRP A 28 -1.97 -4.46 5.81
C TRP A 28 -2.32 -4.02 4.38
N ASN A 29 -2.65 -5.00 3.56
CA ASN A 29 -3.22 -4.84 2.22
C ASN A 29 -4.51 -4.02 2.26
N GLU A 30 -4.65 -2.94 1.47
CA GLU A 30 -5.92 -2.25 1.18
C GLU A 30 -6.82 -1.90 2.38
N GLY A 31 -6.21 -1.58 3.53
CA GLY A 31 -6.94 -1.30 4.77
C GLY A 31 -7.75 0.00 4.77
N ASP A 32 -7.57 0.84 3.75
CA ASP A 32 -8.27 2.11 3.54
C ASP A 32 -9.56 1.97 2.72
N LEU A 33 -9.83 0.81 2.14
CA LEU A 33 -11.00 0.57 1.28
C LEU A 33 -12.11 -0.18 2.03
N GLU A 34 -13.23 0.50 2.29
CA GLU A 34 -14.45 -0.10 2.84
C GLU A 34 -15.12 -1.07 1.85
N ASN A 35 -15.77 -2.11 2.38
CA ASN A 35 -16.50 -3.12 1.61
C ASN A 35 -15.67 -3.86 0.55
N ASN A 36 -14.35 -3.93 0.75
CA ASN A 36 -13.45 -4.67 -0.11
C ASN A 36 -13.54 -6.19 0.17
N PRO A 37 -13.81 -7.05 -0.82
CA PRO A 37 -13.76 -8.50 -0.61
C PRO A 37 -12.34 -9.03 -0.41
N ALA A 38 -11.31 -8.30 -0.88
CA ALA A 38 -9.91 -8.74 -0.82
C ALA A 38 -9.21 -8.39 0.50
N SER A 39 -9.77 -7.47 1.30
CA SER A 39 -9.18 -7.07 2.57
C SER A 39 -10.20 -6.49 3.54
N VAL A 40 -9.86 -6.51 4.83
CA VAL A 40 -10.67 -5.87 5.87
C VAL A 40 -10.28 -4.39 5.99
N TYR A 41 -11.26 -3.51 5.84
CA TYR A 41 -11.10 -2.10 6.21
C TYR A 41 -10.78 -1.96 7.70
N VAL A 42 -9.80 -1.12 8.02
CA VAL A 42 -9.41 -0.84 9.39
C VAL A 42 -9.52 0.67 9.64
N PRO A 43 -10.34 1.13 10.60
CA PRO A 43 -10.38 2.56 10.92
C PRO A 43 -8.99 3.10 11.29
N PRO A 44 -8.63 4.33 10.88
CA PRO A 44 -7.25 4.85 11.03
C PRO A 44 -6.66 4.73 12.45
N ALA A 45 -7.47 5.01 13.47
CA ALA A 45 -7.02 4.93 14.87
C ALA A 45 -6.75 3.50 15.32
N GLN A 46 -7.53 2.53 14.84
CA GLN A 46 -7.30 1.12 15.12
C GLN A 46 -6.10 0.60 14.33
N PHE A 47 -5.96 1.04 13.08
CA PHE A 47 -4.84 0.67 12.24
C PHE A 47 -3.52 1.18 12.82
N ALA A 48 -3.48 2.40 13.35
CA ALA A 48 -2.31 2.93 14.07
C ALA A 48 -1.84 2.01 15.21
N VAL A 49 -2.76 1.42 15.98
CA VAL A 49 -2.43 0.46 17.06
C VAL A 49 -1.83 -0.82 16.49
N VAL A 50 -2.42 -1.36 15.41
CA VAL A 50 -1.92 -2.57 14.73
C VAL A 50 -0.53 -2.31 14.15
N LEU A 51 -0.41 -1.25 13.35
CA LEU A 51 0.83 -0.82 12.70
C LEU A 51 1.97 -0.71 13.71
N LYS A 52 1.77 0.02 14.82
CA LYS A 52 2.79 0.18 15.86
C LYS A 52 3.25 -1.17 16.42
N LYS A 53 2.32 -2.01 16.89
CA LYS A 53 2.64 -3.29 17.53
C LYS A 53 3.28 -4.29 16.57
N VAL A 54 2.80 -4.34 15.34
CA VAL A 54 3.30 -5.26 14.31
C VAL A 54 4.68 -4.80 13.83
N ALA A 55 4.86 -3.51 13.56
CA ALA A 55 6.16 -2.97 13.16
C ALA A 55 7.23 -3.18 14.25
N GLU A 56 6.91 -2.91 15.52
CA GLU A 56 7.80 -3.20 16.66
C GLU A 56 8.19 -4.68 16.73
N ALA A 57 7.25 -5.59 16.49
CA ALA A 57 7.50 -7.01 16.52
C ALA A 57 8.36 -7.51 15.35
N ILE A 58 8.13 -6.99 14.14
CA ILE A 58 8.96 -7.33 12.98
C ILE A 58 10.36 -6.75 13.15
N ARG A 59 10.50 -5.50 13.59
CA ARG A 59 11.81 -4.85 13.81
C ARG A 59 12.68 -5.60 14.81
N ALA A 60 12.08 -6.21 15.83
CA ALA A 60 12.81 -7.02 16.80
C ALA A 60 13.51 -8.24 16.18
N GLU A 61 12.94 -8.82 15.11
CA GLU A 61 13.47 -10.04 14.48
C GLU A 61 14.16 -9.79 13.14
N SER A 62 13.80 -8.71 12.45
CA SER A 62 14.24 -8.37 11.09
C SER A 62 14.51 -6.87 10.96
N PRO A 63 15.53 -6.33 11.67
CA PRO A 63 15.78 -4.90 11.73
C PRO A 63 16.16 -4.28 10.38
N GLN A 64 16.72 -5.08 9.46
CA GLN A 64 17.18 -4.63 8.14
C GLN A 64 16.12 -4.71 7.04
N SER A 65 15.00 -5.40 7.27
CA SER A 65 13.94 -5.57 6.27
C SER A 65 13.14 -4.28 6.09
N PRO A 66 12.85 -3.83 4.86
CA PRO A 66 11.96 -2.69 4.65
C PRO A 66 10.57 -2.95 5.23
N LEU A 67 10.03 -1.97 5.96
CA LEU A 67 8.65 -1.99 6.42
C LEU A 67 7.82 -1.00 5.61
N ILE A 68 6.70 -1.49 5.09
CA ILE A 68 5.80 -0.72 4.22
C ILE A 68 4.46 -0.53 4.95
N PHE A 69 4.00 0.72 5.06
CA PHE A 69 2.66 1.01 5.53
C PHE A 69 1.68 0.73 4.43
N GLY A 70 0.77 -0.20 4.68
CA GLY A 70 -0.39 -0.44 3.84
C GLY A 70 -0.07 -0.86 2.41
N GLY A 71 -1.13 -1.23 1.69
CA GLY A 71 -1.20 -1.22 0.23
C GLY A 71 -2.43 -0.41 -0.16
N LEU A 72 -2.35 0.92 -0.15
CA LEU A 72 -3.54 1.79 -0.18
C LEU A 72 -4.26 1.78 -1.54
N ALA A 73 -5.55 1.45 -1.54
CA ALA A 73 -6.34 1.26 -2.77
C ALA A 73 -7.25 2.45 -3.13
N THR A 74 -7.47 3.41 -2.23
CA THR A 74 -8.46 4.48 -2.47
C THR A 74 -7.92 5.69 -3.26
N GLY A 75 -6.64 5.66 -3.64
CA GLY A 75 -5.96 6.75 -4.33
C GLY A 75 -5.75 8.00 -3.45
N PRO A 76 -5.10 9.06 -3.97
CA PRO A 76 -4.70 10.23 -3.17
C PRO A 76 -5.85 10.91 -2.43
N ASN A 77 -7.00 11.10 -3.09
CA ASN A 77 -8.18 11.80 -2.56
C ASN A 77 -8.66 11.29 -1.20
N LYS A 78 -8.52 9.99 -0.95
CA LYS A 78 -8.97 9.31 0.28
C LYS A 78 -7.81 8.71 1.09
N GLY A 79 -6.79 8.18 0.40
CA GLY A 79 -5.60 7.62 1.01
C GLY A 79 -4.77 8.65 1.78
N ILE A 80 -4.64 9.89 1.29
CA ILE A 80 -3.91 10.96 2.01
C ILE A 80 -4.61 11.32 3.33
N PRO A 81 -5.94 11.61 3.37
CA PRO A 81 -6.66 11.79 4.63
C PRO A 81 -6.52 10.60 5.58
N TYR A 82 -6.61 9.37 5.07
CA TYR A 82 -6.44 8.14 5.86
C TYR A 82 -5.04 8.06 6.50
N LEU A 83 -3.98 8.30 5.72
CA LEU A 83 -2.60 8.36 6.19
C LEU A 83 -2.40 9.43 7.28
N LYS A 84 -2.90 10.65 7.04
CA LYS A 84 -2.80 11.75 8.01
C LYS A 84 -3.51 11.40 9.32
N ALA A 85 -4.68 10.77 9.25
CA ALA A 85 -5.42 10.31 10.42
C ALA A 85 -4.67 9.19 11.18
N CYS A 86 -4.05 8.24 10.48
CA CYS A 86 -3.21 7.21 11.11
C CYS A 86 -2.00 7.83 11.83
N LYS A 87 -1.31 8.77 11.16
CA LYS A 87 -0.15 9.47 11.72
C LYS A 87 -0.52 10.28 12.97
N GLN A 88 -1.68 10.94 12.94
CA GLN A 88 -2.19 11.65 14.11
C GLN A 88 -2.51 10.68 15.26
N ALA A 89 -3.17 9.54 14.97
CA ALA A 89 -3.54 8.56 15.98
C ALA A 89 -2.34 7.81 16.61
N LEU A 90 -1.25 7.61 15.86
CA LEU A 90 -0.01 7.04 16.40
C LEU A 90 0.59 7.92 17.51
N ASN A 91 0.44 9.24 17.40
CA ASN A 91 1.01 10.23 18.32
C ASN A 91 2.48 9.96 18.67
N GLY A 92 3.32 9.73 17.66
CA GLY A 92 4.69 9.28 17.83
C GLY A 92 5.44 9.11 16.49
N PRO A 93 6.63 8.49 16.52
CA PRO A 93 7.41 8.25 15.30
C PRO A 93 6.66 7.35 14.32
N TRP A 94 6.86 7.60 13.03
CA TRP A 94 6.34 6.76 11.96
C TRP A 94 7.14 5.45 11.91
N PRO A 95 6.53 4.27 12.14
CA PRO A 95 7.28 3.03 12.39
C PRO A 95 7.63 2.25 11.11
N VAL A 96 7.49 2.85 9.93
CA VAL A 96 7.74 2.22 8.63
C VAL A 96 8.63 3.10 7.75
N ASP A 97 9.18 2.51 6.68
CA ASP A 97 10.14 3.17 5.79
C ASP A 97 9.51 3.77 4.53
N ALA A 98 8.37 3.23 4.10
CA ALA A 98 7.63 3.68 2.93
C ALA A 98 6.12 3.42 3.08
N ILE A 99 5.33 4.00 2.18
CA ILE A 99 3.89 3.82 2.04
C ILE A 99 3.64 2.97 0.79
N GLY A 100 2.93 1.85 0.93
CA GLY A 100 2.48 1.05 -0.20
C GLY A 100 1.19 1.63 -0.78
N ILE A 101 1.09 1.63 -2.10
CA ILE A 101 -0.09 2.10 -2.84
C ILE A 101 -0.44 1.13 -3.97
N HIS A 102 -1.74 0.99 -4.22
CA HIS A 102 -2.34 0.16 -5.25
C HIS A 102 -3.06 1.05 -6.26
N PRO A 103 -2.36 1.69 -7.20
CA PRO A 103 -2.94 2.69 -8.09
C PRO A 103 -3.69 2.04 -9.27
N TYR A 104 -4.52 1.03 -9.00
CA TYR A 104 -5.45 0.48 -9.98
C TYR A 104 -6.29 1.60 -10.59
N GLY A 105 -6.51 1.52 -11.91
CA GLY A 105 -7.19 2.60 -12.62
C GLY A 105 -6.23 3.63 -13.24
N ARG A 106 -5.05 3.84 -12.63
CA ARG A 106 -4.11 4.90 -13.02
C ARG A 106 -3.02 4.37 -13.93
N TRP A 107 -2.68 5.13 -14.96
CA TRP A 107 -1.75 4.73 -16.02
C TRP A 107 -0.54 5.66 -16.11
N GLY A 108 0.59 5.11 -16.56
CA GLY A 108 1.83 5.84 -16.84
C GLY A 108 1.83 6.45 -18.24
N THR A 109 1.80 5.60 -19.27
CA THR A 109 1.86 6.04 -20.68
C THR A 109 0.51 6.06 -21.37
N LYS A 110 -0.27 4.97 -21.26
CA LYS A 110 -1.55 4.82 -21.96
C LYS A 110 -2.58 4.07 -21.12
N ALA A 111 -3.80 4.59 -21.06
CA ALA A 111 -4.94 3.87 -20.51
C ALA A 111 -5.42 2.80 -21.50
N PRO A 112 -5.52 1.52 -21.11
CA PRO A 112 -6.05 0.47 -21.98
C PRO A 112 -7.58 0.54 -22.16
N PHE A 113 -8.27 1.27 -21.29
CA PHE A 113 -9.73 1.42 -21.34
C PHE A 113 -10.15 2.85 -20.96
N ASP A 114 -11.36 3.24 -21.37
CA ASP A 114 -11.92 4.57 -21.12
C ASP A 114 -12.03 4.90 -19.63
N TRP A 115 -12.27 3.91 -18.77
CA TRP A 115 -12.32 4.11 -17.31
C TRP A 115 -11.00 4.62 -16.73
N GLY A 116 -9.86 4.41 -17.39
CA GLY A 116 -8.57 4.93 -16.94
C GLY A 116 -8.52 6.45 -16.89
N GLN A 117 -9.38 7.11 -17.67
CA GLN A 117 -9.52 8.57 -17.65
C GLN A 117 -10.27 9.08 -16.41
N LEU A 118 -11.04 8.24 -15.71
CA LEU A 118 -11.76 8.62 -14.49
C LEU A 118 -10.82 8.79 -13.29
N PHE A 119 -9.72 8.03 -13.26
CA PHE A 119 -8.77 8.05 -12.15
C PHE A 119 -7.61 9.02 -12.39
N GLY A 120 -7.22 9.24 -13.65
CA GLY A 120 -6.07 10.06 -14.02
C GLY A 120 -4.76 9.26 -14.07
N THR A 121 -3.65 9.95 -14.27
CA THR A 121 -2.34 9.30 -14.46
C THR A 121 -1.68 8.91 -13.14
N LEU A 122 -0.67 8.03 -13.21
CA LEU A 122 0.24 7.75 -12.10
C LEU A 122 1.00 9.03 -11.69
N GLY A 123 1.49 9.79 -12.66
CA GLY A 123 2.21 11.05 -12.41
C GLY A 123 1.40 12.05 -11.58
N GLN A 124 0.11 12.21 -11.91
CA GLN A 124 -0.81 13.06 -11.14
C GLN A 124 -0.94 12.59 -9.70
N ALA A 125 -1.11 11.28 -9.46
CA ALA A 125 -1.21 10.75 -8.12
C ALA A 125 0.06 10.99 -7.29
N PHE A 126 1.24 10.75 -7.88
CA PHE A 126 2.51 11.01 -7.20
C PHE A 126 2.74 12.49 -6.93
N SER A 127 2.34 13.39 -7.83
CA SER A 127 2.38 14.84 -7.57
C SER A 127 1.52 15.24 -6.37
N GLU A 128 0.35 14.64 -6.20
CA GLU A 128 -0.50 14.87 -5.03
C GLU A 128 0.12 14.33 -3.74
N TYR A 129 0.68 13.11 -3.77
CA TYR A 129 1.38 12.53 -2.64
C TYR A 129 2.61 13.36 -2.22
N GLU A 130 3.44 13.78 -3.18
CA GLU A 130 4.62 14.59 -2.92
C GLU A 130 4.27 15.94 -2.30
N LYS A 131 3.21 16.58 -2.81
CA LYS A 131 2.71 17.85 -2.28
C LYS A 131 2.20 17.72 -0.85
N GLU A 132 1.37 16.72 -0.57
CA GLU A 132 0.64 16.61 0.69
C GLU A 132 1.41 15.87 1.80
N LEU A 133 2.39 15.05 1.41
CA LEU A 133 3.16 14.18 2.29
C LEU A 133 4.67 14.26 1.97
N PRO A 134 5.27 15.47 2.02
CA PRO A 134 6.65 15.68 1.59
C PRO A 134 7.63 14.84 2.41
N GLY A 135 8.59 14.23 1.71
CA GLY A 135 9.65 13.42 2.31
C GLY A 135 9.25 11.98 2.65
N LEU A 136 7.98 11.59 2.49
CA LEU A 136 7.59 10.18 2.58
C LEU A 136 7.95 9.44 1.29
N LYS A 137 8.41 8.20 1.42
CA LYS A 137 8.67 7.30 0.29
C LYS A 137 7.40 6.53 -0.03
N PHE A 138 7.12 6.34 -1.31
CA PHE A 138 5.97 5.58 -1.79
C PHE A 138 6.45 4.42 -2.67
N TRP A 139 5.87 3.24 -2.46
CA TRP A 139 6.11 2.03 -3.24
C TRP A 139 4.80 1.63 -3.92
N ILE A 140 4.85 1.34 -5.22
CA ILE A 140 3.75 0.63 -5.88
C ILE A 140 3.93 -0.84 -5.51
N THR A 141 3.10 -1.33 -4.58
CA THR A 141 3.18 -2.71 -4.10
C THR A 141 2.24 -3.65 -4.85
N GLU A 142 1.22 -3.10 -5.50
CA GLU A 142 0.34 -3.82 -6.42
C GLU A 142 -0.11 -2.89 -7.54
N ILE A 143 -0.08 -3.36 -8.79
CA ILE A 143 -0.62 -2.65 -9.94
C ILE A 143 -0.95 -3.66 -11.03
N GLY A 144 -2.00 -3.37 -11.79
CA GLY A 144 -2.36 -4.17 -12.94
C GLY A 144 -3.53 -3.59 -13.69
N VAL A 145 -3.89 -4.25 -14.78
CA VAL A 145 -5.06 -3.92 -15.58
C VAL A 145 -6.12 -4.97 -15.26
N ALA A 146 -7.20 -4.54 -14.60
CA ALA A 146 -8.31 -5.40 -14.22
C ALA A 146 -9.53 -5.14 -15.10
N ALA A 147 -10.28 -6.18 -15.40
CA ALA A 147 -11.57 -6.11 -16.08
C ALA A 147 -12.49 -7.21 -15.54
N ASP A 148 -13.81 -6.96 -15.54
CA ASP A 148 -14.83 -7.92 -15.08
C ASP A 148 -15.03 -9.10 -16.06
N GLY A 149 -14.33 -9.10 -17.19
CA GLY A 149 -14.38 -10.14 -18.21
C GLY A 149 -13.03 -10.34 -18.90
N GLU A 150 -12.98 -11.30 -19.81
CA GLU A 150 -11.77 -11.61 -20.58
C GLU A 150 -11.29 -10.38 -21.37
N ILE A 151 -10.03 -10.02 -21.18
CA ILE A 151 -9.42 -8.92 -21.91
C ILE A 151 -8.99 -9.43 -23.28
N GLY A 152 -9.64 -8.94 -24.33
CA GLY A 152 -9.35 -9.36 -25.70
C GLY A 152 -8.00 -8.84 -26.24
N PRO A 153 -7.45 -9.49 -27.29
CA PRO A 153 -6.16 -9.13 -27.89
C PRO A 153 -6.04 -7.67 -28.37
N GLN A 154 -7.17 -7.02 -28.67
CA GLN A 154 -7.21 -5.60 -29.04
C GLN A 154 -6.64 -4.66 -27.97
N TYR A 155 -6.57 -5.09 -26.71
CA TYR A 155 -6.05 -4.30 -25.59
C TYR A 155 -4.60 -4.63 -25.22
N TYR A 156 -4.00 -5.70 -25.77
CA TYR A 156 -2.68 -6.18 -25.33
C TYR A 156 -1.56 -5.15 -25.53
N ASN A 157 -1.57 -4.42 -26.64
CA ASN A 157 -0.60 -3.37 -26.89
C ASN A 157 -0.72 -2.23 -25.87
N ASP A 158 -1.95 -1.86 -25.52
CA ASP A 158 -2.18 -0.77 -24.57
C ASP A 158 -1.87 -1.20 -23.13
N ILE A 159 -2.09 -2.47 -22.79
CA ILE A 159 -1.66 -3.07 -21.52
C ILE A 159 -0.12 -3.08 -21.43
N ALA A 160 0.58 -3.46 -22.50
CA ALA A 160 2.05 -3.44 -22.52
C ALA A 160 2.62 -2.02 -22.30
N MET A 161 1.84 -0.99 -22.64
CA MET A 161 2.14 0.43 -22.47
C MET A 161 1.55 1.02 -21.18
N TYR A 162 0.93 0.22 -20.30
CA TYR A 162 0.16 0.74 -19.17
C TYR A 162 1.03 1.51 -18.16
N VAL A 163 2.28 1.06 -17.94
CA VAL A 163 3.21 1.58 -16.92
C VAL A 163 4.62 1.87 -17.46
N GLN A 164 4.83 1.85 -18.78
CA GLN A 164 6.12 2.21 -19.39
C GLN A 164 6.45 3.68 -19.17
#